data_AF-A0AAN7LNJ7-F1
#
_entry.id   AF-A0AAN7LNJ7-F1
#
_cell.length_a   1.000
_cell.length_b   1.000
_cell.length_c   1.000
_cell.angle_alpha   90.00
_cell.angle_beta   90.00
_cell.angle_gamma   90.00
#
_symmetry.space_group_name_H-M   'P 1'
#
loop_
_entity.id
_entity.type
_entity.pdbx_description
1 polymer ?
#
loop_
_entity_poly.entity_id
_entity_poly.type
_entity_poly.pdbx_seq_one_letter_code
_entity_poly.pdbx_strand_id
1 'polypeptide(L)'
;MLAGAIPSIVQVLRAGSMEARENAAATLFSLSLGDENKIIIGASGAIPALVDLLQTGSTRGKKDAATALFNLCIYQGNKGRAVRAGIISALLKMLMDSSHFMVDEALTILSVLASCQEAKVAMVKASTIPVLIDLLRTGLPRNKENAAAILLSLCKRDAENVGCMSRLGAVIPLTEVVRSGTERAKRKATSLLELLNRLNKQ
;
A
#
# COMPACT_ATOMS: atom_id res chain seq x y z
N MET A 1 -21.31 23.01 -0.79
CA MET A 1 -20.18 23.95 -0.89
C MET A 1 -18.97 23.44 -0.07
N LEU A 2 -18.50 22.20 -0.32
CA LEU A 2 -17.40 21.58 0.45
C LEU A 2 -16.00 22.03 0.00
N ALA A 3 -15.89 22.55 -1.24
CA ALA A 3 -14.63 22.97 -1.84
C ALA A 3 -13.91 24.10 -1.06
N GLY A 4 -14.64 24.96 -0.36
CA GLY A 4 -14.07 26.08 0.40
C GLY A 4 -13.33 25.69 1.68
N ALA A 5 -13.69 24.57 2.31
CA ALA A 5 -13.10 24.14 3.58
C ALA A 5 -11.80 23.34 3.41
N ILE A 6 -11.63 22.66 2.25
CA ILE A 6 -10.51 21.74 2.01
C ILE A 6 -9.14 22.44 2.14
N PRO A 7 -8.89 23.64 1.57
CA PRO A 7 -7.60 24.31 1.71
C PRO A 7 -7.22 24.57 3.17
N SER A 8 -8.17 25.04 3.99
CA SER A 8 -7.95 25.30 5.41
C SER A 8 -7.66 24.00 6.19
N ILE A 9 -8.38 22.91 5.89
CA ILE A 9 -8.12 21.61 6.51
C ILE A 9 -6.72 21.10 6.15
N VAL A 10 -6.28 21.28 4.89
CA VAL A 10 -4.93 20.91 4.47
C VAL A 10 -3.86 21.76 5.16
N GLN A 11 -4.13 23.05 5.38
CA GLN A 11 -3.23 23.90 6.15
C GLN A 11 -3.06 23.41 7.60
N VAL A 12 -4.17 23.04 8.26
CA VAL A 12 -4.13 22.45 9.61
C VAL A 12 -3.38 21.12 9.60
N LEU A 13 -3.58 20.26 8.59
CA LEU A 13 -2.87 18.99 8.46
C LEU A 13 -1.34 19.18 8.34
N ARG A 14 -0.89 20.27 7.70
CA ARG A 14 0.54 20.56 7.50
C ARG A 14 1.20 21.18 8.73
N ALA A 15 0.53 22.13 9.37
CA ALA A 15 1.18 23.03 10.33
C ALA A 15 0.49 23.11 11.70
N GLY A 16 -0.59 22.35 11.91
CA GLY A 16 -1.26 22.28 13.20
C GLY A 16 -0.46 21.52 14.25
N SER A 17 -0.93 21.57 15.50
CA SER A 17 -0.48 20.66 16.55
C SER A 17 -0.73 19.21 16.13
N MET A 18 -0.04 18.25 16.75
CA MET A 18 -0.22 16.82 16.41
C MET A 18 -1.69 16.38 16.45
N GLU A 19 -2.41 16.78 17.51
CA GLU A 19 -3.84 16.53 17.63
C GLU A 19 -4.68 17.22 16.53
N ALA A 20 -4.35 18.45 16.16
CA ALA A 20 -5.04 19.15 15.08
C ALA A 20 -4.79 18.47 13.72
N ARG A 21 -3.57 17.97 13.48
CA ARG A 21 -3.21 17.22 12.27
C ARG A 21 -3.95 15.89 12.20
N GLU A 22 -4.06 15.17 13.32
CA GLU A 22 -4.87 13.95 13.46
C GLU A 22 -6.34 14.21 13.12
N ASN A 23 -6.94 15.23 13.75
CA ASN A 23 -8.33 15.61 13.50
C ASN A 23 -8.54 16.05 12.04
N ALA A 24 -7.58 16.75 11.44
CA ALA A 24 -7.62 17.10 10.02
C ALA A 24 -7.56 15.87 9.11
N ALA A 25 -6.72 14.88 9.41
CA ALA A 25 -6.64 13.63 8.65
C ALA A 25 -7.96 12.83 8.75
N ALA A 26 -8.53 12.71 9.95
CA ALA A 26 -9.84 12.09 10.16
C ALA A 26 -10.95 12.80 9.39
N THR A 27 -10.96 14.15 9.39
CA THR A 27 -11.92 14.97 8.64
C THR A 27 -11.78 14.73 7.13
N LEU A 28 -10.56 14.70 6.61
CA LEU A 28 -10.31 14.42 5.18
C LEU A 28 -10.75 13.01 4.80
N PHE A 29 -10.55 12.02 5.68
CA PHE A 29 -11.10 10.69 5.48
C PHE A 29 -12.63 10.74 5.34
N SER A 30 -13.34 11.32 6.31
CA SER A 30 -14.81 11.44 6.27
C SER A 30 -15.31 12.13 5.00
N LEU A 31 -14.66 13.23 4.60
CA LEU A 31 -15.03 13.94 3.37
C LEU A 31 -14.77 13.10 2.11
N SER A 32 -13.68 12.33 2.10
CA SER A 32 -13.31 11.48 0.95
C SER A 32 -14.26 10.29 0.72
N LEU A 33 -15.17 9.99 1.65
CA LEU A 33 -16.20 8.97 1.44
C LEU A 33 -17.09 9.31 0.23
N GLY A 34 -17.31 10.61 -0.05
CA GLY A 34 -17.90 11.06 -1.31
C GLY A 34 -16.90 10.96 -2.47
N ASP A 35 -17.26 10.27 -3.56
CA ASP A 35 -16.37 10.05 -4.70
C ASP A 35 -15.87 11.34 -5.35
N GLU A 36 -16.74 12.33 -5.51
CA GLU A 36 -16.37 13.65 -6.07
C GLU A 36 -15.33 14.37 -5.20
N ASN A 37 -15.43 14.22 -3.87
CA ASN A 37 -14.50 14.84 -2.94
C ASN A 37 -13.10 14.24 -3.03
N LYS A 38 -12.95 12.96 -3.43
CA LYS A 38 -11.62 12.33 -3.61
C LYS A 38 -10.79 13.09 -4.65
N ILE A 39 -11.43 13.61 -5.69
CA ILE A 39 -10.78 14.37 -6.77
C ILE A 39 -10.28 15.72 -6.23
N ILE A 40 -11.15 16.45 -5.53
CA ILE A 40 -10.85 17.78 -5.01
C ILE A 40 -9.77 17.70 -3.92
N ILE A 41 -9.91 16.77 -2.97
CA ILE A 41 -8.92 16.55 -1.90
C ILE A 41 -7.58 16.09 -2.48
N GLY A 42 -7.60 15.24 -3.50
CA GLY A 42 -6.38 14.83 -4.20
C GLY A 42 -5.64 16.01 -4.84
N ALA A 43 -6.37 17.05 -5.26
CA ALA A 43 -5.84 18.26 -5.90
C ALA A 43 -5.45 19.39 -4.97
N SER A 44 -5.87 19.37 -3.71
CA SER A 44 -5.53 20.40 -2.74
C SER A 44 -4.14 20.25 -2.11
N GLY A 45 -3.40 19.20 -2.47
CA GLY A 45 -2.11 18.89 -1.84
C GLY A 45 -2.25 18.27 -0.45
N ALA A 46 -3.41 17.65 -0.15
CA ALA A 46 -3.62 16.85 1.05
C ALA A 46 -2.72 15.60 1.08
N ILE A 47 -2.53 14.94 -0.07
CA ILE A 47 -1.81 13.65 -0.15
C ILE A 47 -0.36 13.76 0.40
N PRO A 48 0.48 14.73 -0.02
CA PRO A 48 1.81 14.89 0.58
C PRO A 48 1.78 15.12 2.10
N ALA A 49 0.82 15.91 2.59
CA ALA A 49 0.70 16.19 4.02
C ALA A 49 0.24 14.96 4.83
N LEU A 50 -0.61 14.11 4.23
CA LEU A 50 -1.00 12.82 4.81
C LEU A 50 0.17 11.83 4.81
N VAL A 51 0.99 11.80 3.75
CA VAL A 51 2.20 10.95 3.73
C VAL A 51 3.21 11.39 4.79
N ASP A 52 3.39 12.70 4.99
CA ASP A 52 4.21 13.21 6.09
C ASP A 52 3.67 12.77 7.45
N LEU A 53 2.36 12.94 7.70
CA LEU A 53 1.73 12.48 8.95
C LEU A 53 1.83 10.97 9.14
N LEU A 54 1.78 10.18 8.07
CA LEU A 54 1.99 8.73 8.10
C LEU A 54 3.41 8.36 8.60
N GLN A 55 4.41 9.21 8.33
CA GLN A 55 5.79 8.97 8.73
C GLN A 55 6.10 9.52 10.13
N THR A 56 5.63 10.73 10.44
CA THR A 56 6.02 11.49 11.63
C THR A 56 4.95 11.53 12.72
N GLY A 57 3.73 11.07 12.44
CA GLY A 57 2.60 11.19 13.34
C GLY A 57 2.69 10.28 14.56
N SER A 58 1.83 10.55 15.55
CA SER A 58 1.56 9.62 16.64
C SER A 58 0.97 8.31 16.09
N THR A 59 0.85 7.30 16.94
CA THR A 59 0.13 6.05 16.59
C THR A 59 -1.27 6.32 16.03
N ARG A 60 -1.99 7.30 16.58
CA ARG A 60 -3.30 7.74 16.07
C ARG A 60 -3.16 8.47 14.74
N GLY A 61 -2.23 9.42 14.64
CA GLY A 61 -1.99 10.17 13.39
C GLY A 61 -1.61 9.30 12.22
N LYS A 62 -0.79 8.27 12.43
CA LYS A 62 -0.44 7.29 11.39
C LYS A 62 -1.67 6.50 10.93
N LYS A 63 -2.55 6.09 11.85
CA LYS A 63 -3.80 5.39 11.52
C LYS A 63 -4.78 6.26 10.75
N ASP A 64 -4.99 7.49 11.22
CA ASP A 64 -5.89 8.44 10.56
C ASP A 64 -5.36 8.79 9.16
N ALA A 65 -4.06 9.03 9.02
CA ALA A 65 -3.40 9.25 7.74
C ALA A 65 -3.52 8.04 6.79
N ALA A 66 -3.24 6.83 7.28
CA ALA A 66 -3.35 5.59 6.48
C ALA A 66 -4.77 5.39 5.95
N THR A 67 -5.78 5.60 6.81
CA THR A 67 -7.19 5.43 6.45
C THR A 67 -7.62 6.46 5.40
N ALA A 68 -7.23 7.72 5.57
CA ALA A 68 -7.47 8.77 4.57
C ALA A 68 -6.77 8.46 3.23
N LEU A 69 -5.50 8.06 3.26
CA LEU A 69 -4.72 7.72 2.06
C LEU A 69 -5.29 6.52 1.32
N PHE A 70 -5.69 5.47 2.03
CA PHE A 70 -6.37 4.30 1.46
C PHE A 70 -7.60 4.75 0.67
N ASN A 71 -8.50 5.50 1.30
CA ASN A 71 -9.77 5.87 0.69
C ASN A 71 -9.59 6.86 -0.47
N LEU A 72 -8.66 7.82 -0.36
CA LEU A 72 -8.30 8.71 -1.45
C LEU A 72 -7.71 7.96 -2.65
N CYS A 73 -6.90 6.94 -2.42
CA CYS A 73 -6.25 6.15 -3.47
C CYS A 73 -7.18 5.12 -4.14
N ILE A 74 -8.41 4.92 -3.65
CA ILE A 74 -9.43 4.17 -4.41
C ILE A 74 -9.67 4.86 -5.77
N TYR A 75 -9.65 6.19 -5.79
CA TYR A 75 -9.69 6.97 -7.03
C TYR A 75 -8.35 6.89 -7.78
N GLN A 76 -8.39 6.44 -9.03
CA GLN A 76 -7.19 6.19 -9.85
C GLN A 76 -6.29 7.43 -10.01
N GLY A 77 -6.88 8.62 -10.18
CA GLY A 77 -6.13 9.87 -10.38
C GLY A 77 -5.30 10.31 -9.16
N ASN A 78 -5.54 9.71 -7.99
CA ASN A 78 -4.78 10.00 -6.77
C ASN A 78 -3.57 9.09 -6.58
N LYS A 79 -3.52 7.91 -7.22
CA LYS A 79 -2.42 6.95 -7.02
C LYS A 79 -1.07 7.51 -7.45
N GLY A 80 -1.00 8.12 -8.63
CA GLY A 80 0.23 8.78 -9.10
C GLY A 80 0.64 9.97 -8.21
N ARG A 81 -0.33 10.68 -7.63
CA ARG A 81 -0.04 11.76 -6.65
C ARG A 81 0.57 11.19 -5.38
N ALA A 82 0.06 10.06 -4.89
CA ALA A 82 0.59 9.38 -3.72
C ALA A 82 1.99 8.81 -3.97
N VAL A 83 2.23 8.24 -5.15
CA VAL A 83 3.56 7.76 -5.55
C VAL A 83 4.57 8.91 -5.58
N ARG A 84 4.25 10.03 -6.23
CA ARG A 84 5.11 11.23 -6.26
C ARG A 84 5.32 11.86 -4.89
N ALA A 85 4.38 11.68 -3.97
CA ALA A 85 4.51 12.10 -2.57
C ALA A 85 5.39 11.16 -1.72
N GLY A 86 5.93 10.07 -2.29
CA GLY A 86 6.82 9.15 -1.58
C GLY A 86 6.10 8.07 -0.75
N ILE A 87 4.83 7.80 -1.02
CA ILE A 87 4.03 6.86 -0.21
C ILE A 87 4.64 5.45 -0.16
N ILE A 88 5.27 4.97 -1.24
CA ILE A 88 5.83 3.62 -1.30
C ILE A 88 6.93 3.43 -0.25
N SER A 89 7.87 4.37 -0.16
CA SER A 89 8.95 4.33 0.83
C SER A 89 8.40 4.45 2.26
N ALA A 90 7.37 5.28 2.48
CA ALA A 90 6.72 5.39 3.78
C ALA A 90 6.09 4.05 4.22
N LEU A 91 5.33 3.39 3.32
CA LEU A 91 4.69 2.12 3.62
C LEU A 91 5.70 0.99 3.84
N LEU A 92 6.80 0.93 3.07
CA LEU A 92 7.85 -0.06 3.28
C LEU A 92 8.54 0.11 4.63
N LYS A 93 8.82 1.35 5.05
CA LYS A 93 9.37 1.63 6.39
C LYS A 93 8.44 1.10 7.49
N MET A 94 7.12 1.19 7.30
CA MET A 94 6.13 0.65 8.24
C MET A 94 6.10 -0.88 8.25
N LEU A 95 6.31 -1.54 7.11
CA LEU A 95 6.40 -3.01 7.06
C LEU A 95 7.65 -3.56 7.76
N MET A 96 8.73 -2.78 7.77
CA MET A 96 10.01 -3.14 8.38
C MET A 96 10.16 -2.64 9.83
N ASP A 97 9.16 -1.94 10.36
CA ASP A 97 9.17 -1.45 11.75
C ASP A 97 9.01 -2.62 12.73
N SER A 98 9.87 -2.69 13.74
CA SER A 98 9.88 -3.75 14.77
C SER A 98 8.59 -3.84 15.58
N SER A 99 7.80 -2.75 15.64
CA SER A 99 6.51 -2.75 16.34
C SER A 99 5.43 -3.55 15.60
N HIS A 100 5.59 -3.79 14.29
CA HIS A 100 4.63 -4.48 13.41
C HIS A 100 3.17 -3.99 13.50
N PHE A 101 2.92 -2.82 14.10
CA PHE A 101 1.58 -2.38 14.46
C PHE A 101 0.71 -1.96 13.26
N MET A 102 1.34 -1.57 12.14
CA MET A 102 0.66 -1.03 10.96
C MET A 102 0.84 -1.88 9.70
N VAL A 103 1.19 -3.16 9.86
CA VAL A 103 1.47 -4.05 8.72
C VAL A 103 0.24 -4.24 7.83
N ASP A 104 -0.95 -4.40 8.44
CA ASP A 104 -2.20 -4.59 7.72
C ASP A 104 -2.59 -3.36 6.89
N GLU A 105 -2.52 -2.17 7.48
CA GLU A 105 -2.80 -0.90 6.84
C GLU A 105 -1.83 -0.66 5.67
N ALA A 106 -0.53 -0.88 5.91
CA ALA A 106 0.49 -0.68 4.89
C ALA A 106 0.28 -1.61 3.68
N LEU A 107 0.04 -2.90 3.92
CA LEU A 107 -0.26 -3.87 2.87
C LEU A 107 -1.57 -3.54 2.12
N THR A 108 -2.59 -3.07 2.83
CA THR A 108 -3.87 -2.71 2.21
C THR A 108 -3.71 -1.52 1.25
N ILE A 109 -2.96 -0.50 1.64
CA ILE A 109 -2.67 0.65 0.76
C ILE A 109 -1.79 0.22 -0.43
N LEU A 110 -0.74 -0.58 -0.21
CA LEU A 110 0.09 -1.11 -1.29
C LEU A 110 -0.75 -1.92 -2.30
N SER A 111 -1.70 -2.73 -1.83
CA SER A 111 -2.61 -3.50 -2.69
C SER A 111 -3.47 -2.60 -3.58
N VAL A 112 -4.02 -1.50 -3.05
CA VAL A 112 -4.76 -0.50 -3.82
C VAL A 112 -3.86 0.16 -4.88
N LEU A 113 -2.66 0.55 -4.49
CA LEU A 113 -1.69 1.20 -5.37
C LEU A 113 -1.20 0.27 -6.48
N ALA A 114 -1.05 -1.03 -6.21
CA ALA A 114 -0.53 -2.02 -7.15
C ALA A 114 -1.41 -2.23 -8.39
N SER A 115 -2.55 -1.57 -8.52
CA SER A 115 -3.34 -1.53 -9.76
C SER A 115 -2.94 -0.38 -10.71
N CYS A 116 -2.01 0.50 -10.30
CA CYS A 116 -1.47 1.59 -11.11
C CYS A 116 -0.04 1.26 -11.57
N GLN A 117 0.26 1.46 -12.86
CA GLN A 117 1.58 1.13 -13.41
C GLN A 117 2.71 1.96 -12.78
N GLU A 118 2.49 3.26 -12.55
CA GLU A 118 3.46 4.13 -11.89
C GLU A 118 3.83 3.61 -10.48
N ALA A 119 2.82 3.15 -9.73
CA ALA A 119 3.03 2.55 -8.42
C ALA A 119 3.78 1.22 -8.48
N LYS A 120 3.46 0.35 -9.46
CA LYS A 120 4.19 -0.92 -9.65
C LYS A 120 5.68 -0.69 -9.90
N VAL A 121 6.01 0.25 -10.80
CA VAL A 121 7.39 0.62 -11.09
C VAL A 121 8.08 1.15 -9.83
N ALA A 122 7.42 2.02 -9.07
CA ALA A 122 7.95 2.54 -7.81
C ALA A 122 8.17 1.44 -6.75
N MET A 123 7.26 0.46 -6.64
CA MET A 123 7.39 -0.69 -5.74
C MET A 123 8.61 -1.56 -6.08
N VAL A 124 8.80 -1.88 -7.37
CA VAL A 124 9.95 -2.68 -7.81
C VAL A 124 11.26 -1.94 -7.55
N LYS A 125 11.33 -0.64 -7.90
CA LYS A 125 12.50 0.21 -7.62
C LYS A 125 12.82 0.31 -6.13
N ALA A 126 11.81 0.29 -5.27
CA ALA A 126 11.96 0.33 -3.82
C ALA A 126 12.20 -1.04 -3.17
N SER A 127 12.51 -2.09 -3.96
CA SER A 127 12.78 -3.44 -3.47
C SER A 127 11.62 -4.03 -2.63
N THR A 128 10.38 -3.78 -3.05
CA THR A 128 9.18 -4.29 -2.35
C THR A 128 9.08 -5.82 -2.42
N ILE A 129 9.55 -6.47 -3.50
CA ILE A 129 9.43 -7.92 -3.71
C ILE A 129 10.06 -8.74 -2.56
N PRO A 130 11.33 -8.53 -2.17
CA PRO A 130 11.93 -9.21 -1.01
C PRO A 130 11.08 -9.10 0.27
N VAL A 131 10.64 -7.87 0.60
CA VAL A 131 9.83 -7.60 1.80
C VAL A 131 8.52 -8.41 1.79
N LEU A 132 7.87 -8.50 0.63
CA LEU A 132 6.64 -9.30 0.50
C LEU A 132 6.89 -10.80 0.60
N ILE A 133 8.02 -11.31 0.08
CA ILE A 133 8.39 -12.72 0.22
C ILE A 133 8.65 -13.05 1.70
N ASP A 134 9.32 -12.16 2.45
CA ASP A 134 9.52 -12.33 3.88
C ASP A 134 8.19 -12.35 4.65
N LEU A 135 7.25 -11.49 4.28
CA LEU A 135 5.89 -11.51 4.86
C LEU A 135 5.12 -12.79 4.52
N LEU A 136 5.35 -13.45 3.38
CA LEU A 136 4.78 -14.78 3.11
C LEU A 136 5.33 -15.85 4.09
N ARG A 137 6.57 -15.70 4.55
CA ARG A 137 7.20 -16.60 5.53
C ARG A 137 6.64 -16.36 6.92
N THR A 138 6.72 -15.12 7.41
CA THR A 138 6.55 -14.78 8.83
C THR A 138 5.21 -14.13 9.17
N GLY A 139 4.49 -13.61 8.18
CA GLY A 139 3.27 -12.83 8.40
C GLY A 139 2.06 -13.65 8.86
N LEU A 140 1.05 -12.96 9.39
CA LEU A 140 -0.25 -13.55 9.70
C LEU A 140 -1.03 -13.90 8.42
N PRO A 141 -2.05 -14.77 8.48
CA PRO A 141 -2.80 -15.20 7.29
C PRO A 141 -3.28 -14.06 6.38
N ARG A 142 -3.76 -12.96 6.98
CA ARG A 142 -4.18 -11.75 6.24
C ARG A 142 -3.01 -11.02 5.58
N ASN A 143 -1.85 -10.94 6.25
CA ASN A 143 -0.65 -10.36 5.67
C ASN A 143 -0.19 -11.18 4.46
N LYS A 144 -0.18 -12.52 4.58
CA LYS A 144 0.20 -13.43 3.49
C LYS A 144 -0.73 -13.30 2.29
N GLU A 145 -2.04 -13.18 2.52
CA GLU A 145 -3.03 -12.95 1.45
C GLU A 145 -2.73 -11.65 0.69
N ASN A 146 -2.52 -10.54 1.40
CA ASN A 146 -2.23 -9.25 0.79
C ASN A 146 -0.86 -9.25 0.08
N ALA A 147 0.17 -9.84 0.70
CA ALA A 147 1.49 -9.97 0.09
C ALA A 147 1.43 -10.77 -1.22
N ALA A 148 0.73 -11.91 -1.24
CA ALA A 148 0.51 -12.69 -2.45
C ALA A 148 -0.27 -11.90 -3.52
N ALA A 149 -1.24 -11.07 -3.11
CA ALA A 149 -1.99 -10.22 -4.04
C ALA A 149 -1.12 -9.16 -4.72
N ILE A 150 -0.27 -8.48 -3.95
CA ILE A 150 0.65 -7.46 -4.47
C ILE A 150 1.68 -8.12 -5.38
N LEU A 151 2.32 -9.21 -4.94
CA LEU A 151 3.27 -9.98 -5.76
C LEU A 151 2.65 -10.44 -7.08
N LEU A 152 1.43 -10.99 -7.05
CA LEU A 152 0.74 -11.40 -8.26
C LEU A 152 0.49 -10.21 -9.21
N SER A 153 0.15 -9.04 -8.67
CA SER A 153 -0.04 -7.83 -9.49
C SER A 153 1.27 -7.35 -10.14
N LEU A 154 2.39 -7.45 -9.43
CA LEU A 154 3.73 -7.07 -9.92
C LEU A 154 4.27 -8.05 -10.96
N CYS A 155 3.98 -9.35 -10.81
CA CYS A 155 4.53 -10.40 -11.68
C CYS A 155 3.65 -10.71 -12.89
N LYS A 156 2.36 -10.33 -12.86
CA LYS A 156 1.47 -10.60 -13.99
C LYS A 156 1.96 -9.85 -15.23
N ARG A 157 2.44 -10.63 -16.22
CA ARG A 157 3.04 -10.14 -17.49
C ARG A 157 4.39 -9.43 -17.32
N ASP A 158 5.15 -9.77 -16.27
CA ASP A 158 6.48 -9.22 -16.01
C ASP A 158 7.46 -10.36 -15.67
N ALA A 159 8.19 -10.83 -16.68
CA ALA A 159 9.10 -11.96 -16.55
C ALA A 159 10.31 -11.65 -15.66
N GLU A 160 10.73 -10.37 -15.60
CA GLU A 160 11.83 -9.94 -14.75
C GLU A 160 11.45 -10.05 -13.27
N ASN A 161 10.24 -9.62 -12.91
CA ASN A 161 9.72 -9.76 -11.54
C ASN A 161 9.49 -11.23 -11.16
N VAL A 162 9.02 -12.07 -12.09
CA VAL A 162 8.91 -13.53 -11.85
C VAL A 162 10.30 -14.14 -11.63
N GLY A 163 11.29 -13.78 -12.45
CA GLY A 163 12.67 -14.22 -12.28
C GLY A 163 13.28 -13.74 -10.96
N CYS A 164 12.99 -12.51 -10.55
CA CYS A 164 13.37 -11.96 -9.26
C CYS A 164 12.80 -12.79 -8.10
N MET A 165 11.51 -13.12 -8.13
CA MET A 165 10.88 -14.00 -7.15
C MET A 165 11.53 -15.39 -7.11
N SER A 166 11.86 -15.96 -8.27
CA SER A 166 12.54 -17.26 -8.36
C SER A 166 13.90 -17.22 -7.66
N ARG A 167 14.73 -16.23 -7.99
CA ARG A 167 16.07 -16.03 -7.38
C ARG A 167 16.02 -15.78 -5.87
N LEU A 168 14.96 -15.15 -5.38
CA LEU A 168 14.75 -14.87 -3.96
C LEU A 168 14.11 -16.04 -3.19
N GLY A 169 13.92 -17.20 -3.83
CA GLY A 169 13.42 -18.41 -3.19
C GLY A 169 11.94 -18.30 -2.78
N ALA A 170 11.10 -17.66 -3.61
CA ALA A 170 9.68 -17.50 -3.32
C ALA A 170 8.87 -18.80 -3.38
N VAL A 171 9.40 -19.87 -3.99
CA VAL A 171 8.68 -21.15 -4.17
C VAL A 171 8.25 -21.75 -2.82
N ILE A 172 9.16 -21.84 -1.84
CA ILE A 172 8.86 -22.48 -0.55
C ILE A 172 7.76 -21.70 0.22
N PRO A 173 7.87 -20.37 0.43
CA PRO A 173 6.81 -19.61 1.10
C PRO A 173 5.46 -19.68 0.38
N LEU A 174 5.45 -19.69 -0.96
CA LEU A 174 4.21 -19.81 -1.73
C LEU A 174 3.56 -21.18 -1.58
N THR A 175 4.34 -22.26 -1.63
CA THR A 175 3.82 -23.62 -1.39
C THR A 175 3.22 -23.75 0.00
N GLU A 176 3.86 -23.14 1.01
CA GLU A 176 3.30 -23.11 2.36
C GLU A 176 1.95 -22.36 2.39
N VAL A 177 1.84 -21.22 1.72
CA VAL A 177 0.58 -20.46 1.63
C VAL A 177 -0.52 -21.24 0.90
N VAL A 178 -0.18 -22.04 -0.12
CA VAL A 178 -1.15 -22.95 -0.77
C VAL A 178 -1.67 -24.00 0.20
N ARG A 179 -0.82 -24.50 1.11
CA ARG A 179 -1.17 -25.54 2.07
C ARG A 179 -2.04 -25.01 3.22
N SER A 180 -1.67 -23.87 3.80
CA SER A 180 -2.22 -23.39 5.08
C SER A 180 -2.89 -22.01 5.03
N GLY A 181 -2.88 -21.32 3.89
CA GLY A 181 -3.44 -19.97 3.75
C GLY A 181 -4.96 -19.91 3.66
N THR A 182 -5.51 -18.68 3.60
CA THR A 182 -6.94 -18.45 3.30
C THR A 182 -7.27 -18.89 1.87
N GLU A 183 -8.53 -19.13 1.54
CA GLU A 183 -8.94 -19.49 0.17
C GLU A 183 -8.57 -18.43 -0.89
N ARG A 184 -8.46 -17.16 -0.48
CA ARG A 184 -7.96 -16.09 -1.35
C ARG A 184 -6.44 -16.15 -1.48
N ALA A 185 -5.71 -16.39 -0.38
CA ALA A 185 -4.26 -16.53 -0.40
C ALA A 185 -3.82 -17.74 -1.23
N LYS A 186 -4.45 -18.90 -1.04
CA LYS A 186 -4.18 -20.14 -1.80
C LYS A 186 -4.29 -19.90 -3.31
N ARG A 187 -5.42 -19.37 -3.79
CA ARG A 187 -5.64 -19.08 -5.23
C ARG A 187 -4.54 -18.18 -5.81
N LYS A 188 -4.14 -17.15 -5.09
CA LYS A 188 -3.10 -16.20 -5.53
C LYS A 188 -1.72 -16.85 -5.52
N ALA A 189 -1.40 -17.62 -4.49
CA ALA A 189 -0.14 -18.35 -4.39
C ALA A 189 -0.01 -19.43 -5.47
N THR A 190 -1.07 -20.18 -5.76
CA THR A 190 -1.12 -21.13 -6.89
C THR A 190 -0.85 -20.42 -8.21
N SER A 191 -1.50 -19.27 -8.46
CA SER A 191 -1.27 -18.48 -9.67
C SER A 191 0.20 -18.02 -9.80
N LEU A 192 0.84 -17.63 -8.69
CA LEU A 192 2.25 -17.26 -8.66
C LEU A 192 3.17 -18.45 -8.94
N LEU A 193 2.88 -19.62 -8.37
CA LEU A 193 3.64 -20.86 -8.63
C LEU A 193 3.53 -21.29 -10.10
N GLU A 194 2.35 -21.15 -10.71
CA GLU A 194 2.19 -21.39 -12.15
C GLU A 194 3.05 -20.46 -13.00
N LEU A 195 3.15 -19.17 -12.65
CA LEU A 195 4.02 -18.22 -13.35
C LEU A 195 5.50 -18.63 -13.23
N LEU A 196 5.94 -19.03 -12.02
CA LEU A 196 7.30 -19.50 -11.79
C LEU A 196 7.61 -20.79 -12.59
N ASN A 197 6.66 -21.73 -12.62
CA ASN A 197 6.81 -22.98 -13.38
C ASN A 197 6.88 -22.74 -14.89
N ARG A 198 6.15 -21.75 -15.41
CA ARG A 198 6.23 -21.39 -16.85
C ARG A 198 7.59 -20.79 -17.20
N LEU A 199 8.15 -19.95 -16.32
CA LEU A 199 9.49 -19.38 -16.52
C LEU A 199 10.57 -20.45 -16.56
N ASN A 200 10.51 -21.46 -15.69
CA ASN A 200 11.51 -22.54 -15.62
C ASN A 200 11.45 -23.53 -16.80
N LYS A 201 10.41 -23.46 -17.65
CA LYS A 201 10.25 -24.29 -18.85
C LYS A 201 10.69 -23.57 -20.13
N GLN A 202 11.07 -22.30 -20.03
CA GLN A 202 11.60 -21.48 -21.13
C GLN A 202 13.13 -21.48 -21.07
#